data_AF-A0A1Z5LBZ4-F1
#
_entry.id   AF-A0A1Z5LBZ4-F1
#
_cell.length_a   1.000
_cell.length_b   1.000
_cell.length_c   1.000
_cell.angle_alpha   90.00
_cell.angle_beta   90.00
_cell.angle_gamma   90.00
#
_symmetry.space_group_name_H-M   'P 1'
#
loop_
_entity.id
_entity.type
_entity.pdbx_description
1 polymer ?
#
loop_
_entity_poly.entity_id
_entity_poly.type
_entity_poly.pdbx_seq_one_letter_code
_entity_poly.pdbx_strand_id
1 'polypeptide(L)'
;MPIKAFPREAVILLATTSVAIGVAFWWLRSRTKKFVPVARIKKIFIYPIKSVPGIEVPYVHCEREGPRFEDLKDRSLLLLEGDIFVTQRQEPSIALIQLSYRDGQIFLSAEGMPTISLPASDRDAERGCIRMV
;
A
#
# COMPACT_ATOMS: atom_id res chain seq x y z
N MET A 1 -18.03 -54.81 -45.34
CA MET A 1 -17.79 -54.86 -43.88
C MET A 1 -18.67 -53.80 -43.21
N PRO A 2 -19.69 -54.14 -42.42
CA PRO A 2 -20.56 -53.12 -41.83
C PRO A 2 -19.87 -52.50 -40.61
N ILE A 3 -19.77 -51.17 -40.61
CA ILE A 3 -19.26 -50.38 -39.50
C ILE A 3 -20.33 -50.44 -38.40
N LYS A 4 -20.07 -51.15 -37.30
CA LYS A 4 -20.99 -51.19 -36.15
C LYS A 4 -21.12 -49.78 -35.58
N ALA A 5 -22.34 -49.24 -35.58
CA ALA A 5 -22.65 -47.96 -34.96
C ALA A 5 -22.39 -48.06 -33.45
N PHE A 6 -21.57 -47.16 -32.92
CA PHE A 6 -21.26 -47.13 -31.48
C PHE A 6 -22.49 -46.70 -30.68
N PRO A 7 -22.77 -47.35 -29.52
CA PRO A 7 -23.91 -46.97 -28.68
C PRO A 7 -23.74 -45.54 -28.17
N ARG A 8 -24.83 -44.75 -28.20
CA ARG A 8 -24.82 -43.31 -27.85
C ARG A 8 -24.30 -43.04 -26.43
N GLU A 9 -24.53 -43.96 -25.50
CA GLU A 9 -24.03 -43.88 -24.13
C GLU A 9 -22.50 -43.95 -24.06
N ALA A 10 -21.87 -44.80 -24.87
CA ALA A 10 -20.41 -44.88 -24.93
C ALA A 10 -19.79 -43.58 -25.47
N VAL A 11 -20.46 -42.90 -26.40
CA VAL A 11 -20.02 -41.60 -26.93
C VAL A 11 -20.09 -40.52 -25.85
N ILE A 12 -21.15 -40.51 -25.03
CA ILE A 12 -21.33 -39.53 -23.93
C ILE A 12 -20.30 -39.74 -22.81
N LEU A 13 -20.02 -40.99 -22.43
CA LEU A 13 -19.02 -41.30 -21.40
C LEU A 13 -17.60 -40.90 -21.84
N LEU A 14 -17.25 -41.10 -23.12
CA LEU A 14 -15.95 -40.66 -23.67
C LEU A 14 -15.84 -39.13 -23.75
N ALA A 15 -16.92 -38.44 -24.14
CA ALA A 15 -16.93 -36.98 -24.19
C ALA A 15 -16.80 -36.34 -22.79
N THR A 16 -17.50 -36.87 -21.78
CA THR A 16 -17.46 -36.33 -20.41
C THR A 16 -16.11 -36.57 -19.72
N THR A 17 -15.52 -37.76 -19.90
CA THR A 17 -14.19 -38.08 -19.35
C THR A 17 -13.08 -37.22 -19.97
N SER A 18 -13.08 -37.00 -21.28
CA SER A 18 -12.11 -36.12 -21.94
C SER A 18 -12.20 -34.67 -21.48
N VAL A 19 -13.42 -34.13 -21.32
CA VAL A 19 -13.64 -32.79 -20.76
C VAL A 19 -13.15 -32.71 -19.32
N ALA A 20 -13.47 -33.70 -18.47
CA ALA A 20 -13.04 -33.74 -17.08
C ALA A 20 -11.51 -33.78 -16.95
N ILE A 21 -10.83 -34.58 -17.77
CA ILE A 21 -9.37 -34.64 -17.84
C ILE A 21 -8.80 -33.29 -18.31
N GLY A 22 -9.39 -32.67 -19.32
CA GLY A 22 -8.97 -31.36 -19.82
C GLY A 22 -9.09 -30.26 -18.76
N VAL A 23 -10.22 -30.22 -18.04
CA VAL A 23 -10.45 -29.27 -16.93
C VAL A 23 -9.49 -29.54 -15.78
N ALA A 24 -9.29 -30.80 -15.40
CA ALA A 24 -8.32 -31.16 -14.36
C ALA A 24 -6.89 -30.75 -14.77
N PHE A 25 -6.45 -31.08 -15.98
CA PHE A 25 -5.14 -30.71 -16.49
C PHE A 25 -4.95 -29.18 -16.56
N TRP A 26 -5.96 -28.44 -17.05
CA TRP A 26 -5.95 -26.98 -17.07
C TRP A 26 -5.92 -26.39 -15.66
N TRP A 27 -6.70 -26.95 -14.72
CA TRP A 27 -6.71 -26.51 -13.33
C TRP A 27 -5.37 -26.78 -12.64
N LEU A 28 -4.82 -27.99 -12.76
CA LEU A 28 -3.49 -28.35 -12.26
C LEU A 28 -2.40 -27.44 -12.85
N ARG A 29 -2.47 -27.13 -14.15
CA ARG A 29 -1.50 -26.23 -14.82
C ARG A 29 -1.67 -24.77 -14.42
N SER A 30 -2.91 -24.29 -14.25
CA SER A 30 -3.20 -22.92 -13.84
C SER A 30 -2.71 -22.60 -12.43
N ARG A 31 -2.55 -23.64 -11.59
CA ARG A 31 -2.02 -23.55 -10.22
C ARG A 31 -0.50 -23.40 -10.14
N THR A 32 0.24 -23.52 -11.24
CA THR A 32 1.71 -23.50 -11.22
C THR A 32 2.33 -22.12 -11.42
N LYS A 33 1.62 -21.03 -11.13
CA LYS A 33 2.24 -19.70 -11.08
C LYS A 33 3.23 -19.67 -9.91
N LYS A 34 4.49 -19.96 -10.18
CA LYS A 34 5.59 -19.91 -9.20
C LYS A 34 5.92 -18.45 -8.94
N PHE A 35 5.56 -17.94 -7.77
CA PHE A 35 6.06 -16.64 -7.30
C PHE A 35 7.53 -16.80 -6.91
N VAL A 36 8.40 -16.04 -7.58
CA VAL A 36 9.82 -15.99 -7.25
C VAL A 36 10.06 -14.75 -6.39
N PRO A 37 10.70 -14.85 -5.21
CA PRO A 37 11.03 -13.68 -4.41
C PRO A 37 12.07 -12.83 -5.17
N VAL A 38 11.71 -11.60 -5.52
CA VAL A 38 12.57 -10.67 -6.28
C VAL A 38 13.38 -9.72 -5.39
N ALA A 39 12.91 -9.46 -4.17
CA ALA A 39 13.54 -8.51 -3.26
C ALA A 39 13.13 -8.75 -1.80
N ARG A 40 13.84 -8.10 -0.88
CA ARG A 40 13.48 -7.96 0.54
C ARG A 40 13.51 -6.49 0.92
N ILE A 41 12.55 -6.08 1.73
CA ILE A 41 12.48 -4.72 2.26
C ILE A 41 13.60 -4.56 3.30
N LYS A 42 14.50 -3.60 3.08
CA LYS A 42 15.60 -3.30 4.01
C LYS A 42 15.17 -2.32 5.11
N LYS A 43 14.41 -1.30 4.73
CA LYS A 43 13.93 -0.22 5.60
C LYS A 43 12.60 0.28 5.09
N ILE A 44 11.77 0.80 6.01
CA ILE A 44 10.51 1.44 5.68
C ILE A 44 10.57 2.86 6.25
N PHE A 45 10.13 3.83 5.45
CA PHE A 45 10.07 5.22 5.86
C PHE A 45 8.64 5.73 5.69
N ILE A 46 8.16 6.48 6.67
CA ILE A 46 6.88 7.19 6.59
C ILE A 46 7.12 8.69 6.58
N TYR A 47 6.38 9.43 5.76
CA TYR A 47 6.55 10.88 5.58
C TYR A 47 5.28 11.60 6.03
N PRO A 48 5.05 11.79 7.34
CA PRO A 48 3.79 12.35 7.82
C PRO A 48 3.55 13.79 7.34
N ILE A 49 4.63 14.58 7.18
CA ILE A 49 4.58 15.96 6.69
C ILE A 49 5.20 16.03 5.30
N LYS A 50 4.46 16.61 4.35
CA LYS A 50 4.90 16.79 2.97
C LYS A 50 6.21 17.58 2.92
N SER A 51 7.15 17.10 2.10
CA SER A 51 8.45 17.75 1.83
C SER A 51 9.43 17.81 3.00
N VAL A 52 9.10 17.24 4.16
CA VAL A 52 10.00 17.07 5.31
C VAL A 52 10.60 15.65 5.29
N PRO A 53 11.80 15.42 5.86
CA PRO A 53 12.36 14.08 6.00
C PRO A 53 11.43 13.08 6.70
N GLY A 54 11.47 11.83 6.25
CA GLY A 54 10.65 10.75 6.79
C GLY A 54 11.28 10.09 8.01
N ILE A 55 10.45 9.37 8.76
CA ILE A 55 10.86 8.58 9.93
C ILE A 55 11.05 7.14 9.49
N GLU A 56 12.18 6.51 9.87
CA GLU A 56 12.35 5.07 9.71
C GLU A 56 11.44 4.33 10.71
N VAL A 57 10.63 3.41 10.20
CA VAL A 57 9.66 2.64 10.99
C VAL A 57 9.84 1.13 10.76
N PRO A 58 9.57 0.29 11.77
CA PRO A 58 9.78 -1.15 11.67
C PRO A 58 8.73 -1.85 10.79
N TYR A 59 7.53 -1.29 10.66
CA TYR A 59 6.43 -1.80 9.87
C TYR A 59 5.49 -0.67 9.45
N VAL A 60 4.58 -0.96 8.52
CA VAL A 60 3.45 -0.10 8.18
C VAL A 60 2.22 -0.96 7.89
N HIS A 61 1.04 -0.43 8.19
CA HIS A 61 -0.23 -0.93 7.68
C HIS A 61 -0.47 -0.35 6.28
N CYS A 62 -0.82 -1.21 5.34
CA CYS A 62 -1.19 -0.78 3.99
C CYS A 62 -2.69 -0.45 3.97
N GLU A 63 -3.03 0.83 4.05
CA GLU A 63 -4.40 1.31 3.91
C GLU A 63 -4.64 1.85 2.48
N ARG A 64 -5.89 2.13 2.13
CA ARG A 64 -6.25 2.62 0.78
C ARG A 64 -5.63 3.99 0.49
N GLU A 65 -5.56 4.83 1.51
CA GLU A 65 -5.03 6.18 1.47
C GLU A 65 -3.50 6.22 1.47
N GLY A 66 -2.85 5.13 1.89
CA GLY A 66 -1.39 5.01 1.94
C GLY A 66 -0.90 4.18 3.12
N PRO A 67 0.43 4.09 3.32
CA PRO A 67 0.99 3.44 4.49
C PRO A 67 0.72 4.24 5.77
N ARG A 68 0.41 3.52 6.84
CA ARG A 68 0.17 4.06 8.18
C ARG A 68 1.05 3.36 9.21
N PHE A 69 1.64 4.13 10.12
CA PHE A 69 2.35 3.60 11.28
C PHE A 69 1.78 4.23 12.54
N GLU A 70 1.15 3.42 13.38
CA GLU A 70 0.40 3.92 14.55
C GLU A 70 -0.57 5.04 14.17
N ASP A 71 -0.37 6.26 14.68
CA ASP A 71 -1.19 7.43 14.37
C ASP A 71 -0.68 8.22 13.14
N LEU A 72 0.52 7.92 12.63
CA LEU A 72 1.10 8.58 11.47
C LEU A 72 0.50 8.05 10.17
N LYS A 73 -0.06 8.97 9.36
CA LYS A 73 -0.51 8.71 7.98
C LYS A 73 0.44 9.38 7.00
N ASP A 74 0.83 8.67 5.94
CA ASP A 74 1.73 9.23 4.91
C ASP A 74 1.15 10.48 4.24
N ARG A 75 1.92 11.57 4.26
CA ARG A 75 1.65 12.87 3.63
C ARG A 75 0.29 13.48 3.99
N SER A 76 -0.15 13.25 5.22
CA SER A 76 -1.40 13.81 5.75
C SER A 76 -1.29 15.28 6.16
N LEU A 77 -0.07 15.77 6.40
CA LEU A 77 0.22 17.17 6.76
C LEU A 77 1.04 17.86 5.66
N LEU A 78 0.95 19.18 5.59
CA LEU A 78 1.74 20.01 4.68
C LEU A 78 2.09 21.35 5.34
N LEU A 79 3.11 22.04 4.80
CA LEU A 79 3.53 23.36 5.26
C LEU A 79 2.90 24.45 4.39
N LEU A 80 2.41 25.50 5.04
CA LEU A 80 1.83 26.69 4.41
C LEU A 80 2.57 27.94 4.83
N GLU A 81 2.80 28.82 3.88
CA GLU A 81 3.14 30.23 4.12
C GLU A 81 1.98 31.07 3.57
N GLY A 82 1.10 31.53 4.46
CA GLY A 82 -0.22 32.04 4.07
C GLY A 82 -1.04 30.96 3.37
N ASP A 83 -1.46 31.21 2.14
CA ASP A 83 -2.24 30.27 1.31
C ASP A 83 -1.37 29.45 0.34
N ILE A 84 -0.03 29.59 0.43
CA ILE A 84 0.90 28.96 -0.51
C ILE A 84 1.54 27.73 0.14
N PHE A 85 1.45 26.60 -0.57
CA PHE A 85 2.15 25.38 -0.17
C PHE A 85 3.67 25.55 -0.32
N VAL A 86 4.38 25.30 0.77
CA VAL A 86 5.84 25.31 0.80
C VAL A 86 6.36 23.89 0.58
N THR A 87 7.28 23.75 -0.37
CA THR A 87 7.91 22.48 -0.71
C THR A 87 9.42 22.62 -0.75
N GLN A 88 10.12 21.48 -0.69
CA GLN A 88 11.59 21.43 -0.78
C GLN A 88 12.15 22.02 -2.09
N ARG A 89 11.33 22.16 -3.14
CA ARG A 89 11.74 22.82 -4.39
C ARG A 89 11.83 24.34 -4.25
N GLN A 90 11.00 24.93 -3.39
CA GLN A 90 11.03 26.36 -3.08
C GLN A 90 12.02 26.63 -1.95
N GLU A 91 11.99 25.81 -0.90
CA GLU A 91 12.86 25.93 0.26
C GLU A 91 13.58 24.60 0.55
N PRO A 92 14.76 24.37 -0.06
CA PRO A 92 15.52 23.14 0.12
C PRO A 92 15.97 22.89 1.56
N SER A 93 16.09 23.92 2.40
CA SER A 93 16.54 23.76 3.80
C SER A 93 15.56 22.97 4.67
N ILE A 94 14.30 22.82 4.26
CA ILE A 94 13.30 21.95 4.92
C ILE A 94 13.80 20.50 5.02
N ALA A 95 14.71 20.09 4.12
CA ALA A 95 15.37 18.78 4.15
C ALA A 95 16.24 18.54 5.39
N LEU A 96 16.66 19.61 6.08
CA LEU A 96 17.51 19.55 7.26
C LEU A 96 16.71 19.40 8.56
N ILE A 97 15.37 19.54 8.48
CA ILE A 97 14.50 19.36 9.62
C ILE A 97 14.57 17.90 10.09
N GLN A 98 14.85 17.73 11.38
CA GLN A 98 14.83 16.45 12.05
C GLN A 98 13.43 16.19 12.58
N LEU A 99 12.89 15.02 12.27
CA LEU A 99 11.55 14.63 12.65
C LEU A 99 11.62 13.38 13.52
N SER A 100 10.93 13.42 14.67
CA SER A 100 10.78 12.27 15.54
C SER A 100 9.33 12.13 15.99
N TYR A 101 8.95 10.92 16.36
CA TYR A 101 7.59 10.61 16.77
C TYR A 101 7.63 9.84 18.08
N ARG A 102 6.80 10.26 19.04
CA ARG A 102 6.65 9.63 20.34
C ARG A 102 5.27 9.93 20.91
N ASP A 103 4.60 8.91 21.44
CA ASP A 103 3.34 9.04 22.18
C ASP A 103 2.25 9.84 21.43
N GLY A 104 2.07 9.56 20.12
CA GLY A 104 1.07 10.24 19.29
C GLY A 104 1.43 11.67 18.87
N GLN A 105 2.64 12.14 19.20
CA GLN A 105 3.13 13.49 18.90
C GLN A 105 4.30 13.43 17.92
N ILE A 106 4.29 14.34 16.95
CA ILE A 106 5.39 14.62 16.03
C ILE A 106 6.21 15.78 16.58
N PHE A 107 7.52 15.61 16.68
CA PHE A 107 8.47 16.64 17.08
C PHE A 107 9.35 17.03 15.89
N LEU A 108 9.39 18.33 15.58
CA LEU A 108 10.24 18.91 14.55
C LEU A 108 11.35 19.72 15.22
N SER A 109 12.60 19.44 14.83
CA SER A 109 13.78 20.15 15.30
C SER A 109 14.62 20.62 14.11
N ALA A 110 15.19 21.81 14.22
CA ALA A 110 16.13 22.37 13.25
C ALA A 110 17.25 23.10 13.99
N GLU A 111 18.41 23.22 13.36
CA GLU A 111 19.57 23.86 13.97
C GLU A 111 19.27 25.32 14.33
N GLY A 112 19.54 25.70 15.58
CA GLY A 112 19.29 27.06 16.08
C GLY A 112 17.82 27.42 16.29
N MET A 113 16.88 26.47 16.15
CA MET A 113 15.45 26.69 16.32
C MET A 113 14.89 25.89 17.51
N PRO A 114 13.87 26.42 18.22
CA PRO A 114 13.17 25.65 19.23
C PRO A 114 12.43 24.46 18.60
N THR A 115 12.33 23.36 19.34
CA THR A 115 11.57 22.19 18.91
C THR A 115 10.07 22.51 18.93
N ILE A 116 9.39 22.18 17.84
CA ILE A 116 7.93 22.32 17.70
C ILE A 116 7.31 20.93 17.81
N SER A 117 6.20 20.81 18.52
CA SER A 117 5.45 19.55 18.65
C SER A 117 4.01 19.70 18.19
N LEU A 118 3.49 18.70 17.49
CA LEU A 118 2.11 18.67 16.99
C LEU A 118 1.54 17.25 17.02
N PRO A 119 0.21 17.08 17.11
CA PRO A 119 -0.42 15.77 17.11
C PRO A 119 -0.28 15.07 15.76
N ALA A 120 0.01 13.77 15.79
CA ALA A 120 0.17 12.93 14.60
C ALA A 120 -1.13 12.74 13.82
N SER A 121 -2.27 12.83 14.50
CA SER A 121 -3.60 12.67 13.92
C SER A 121 -4.52 13.80 14.36
N ASP A 122 -5.16 14.43 13.39
CA ASP A 122 -6.25 15.37 13.63
C ASP A 122 -7.57 14.60 13.74
N ARG A 123 -8.14 14.57 14.95
CA ARG A 123 -9.42 13.90 15.23
C ARG A 123 -10.62 14.60 14.60
N ASP A 124 -10.49 15.89 14.27
CA ASP A 124 -11.57 16.67 13.68
C ASP A 124 -11.59 16.53 12.15
N ALA A 125 -10.43 16.31 11.52
CA ALA A 125 -10.34 15.94 10.11
C ALA A 125 -11.12 14.65 9.77
N GLU A 126 -11.22 13.70 10.70
CA GLU A 126 -12.00 12.47 10.52
C GLU A 126 -13.53 12.70 10.58
N ARG A 127 -13.98 13.81 11.20
CA ARG A 127 -15.41 14.17 11.28
C ARG A 127 -15.87 15.00 10.08
N GLY A 128 -14.94 15.73 9.45
CA GLY A 128 -15.20 16.57 8.28
C GLY A 128 -15.17 15.83 6.94
N CYS A 129 -14.86 14.53 6.92
CA CYS A 129 -14.89 13.73 5.70
C CYS A 129 -16.35 13.50 5.27
N ILE A 130 -16.90 14.49 4.55
CA ILE A 130 -18.13 14.35 3.79
C ILE A 130 -17.87 13.19 2.83
N ARG A 131 -18.57 12.09 3.07
CA ARG A 131 -18.51 10.87 2.27
C ARG A 131 -19.01 11.22 0.87
N MET A 132 -18.12 11.67 -0.01
CA MET A 132 -18.38 11.69 -1.44
C MET A 132 -18.39 10.23 -1.91
N VAL A 133 -19.58 9.65 -1.85
CA VAL A 133 -19.97 8.46 -2.61
C VAL A 133 -20.61 8.95 -3.91
#